data_AF-A0A0D8XD58-F1
#
_entry.id   AF-A0A0D8XD58-F1
#
_cell.length_a   1.000
_cell.length_b   1.000
_cell.length_c   1.000
_cell.angle_alpha   90.00
_cell.angle_beta   90.00
_cell.angle_gamma   90.00
#
_symmetry.space_group_name_H-M   'P 1'
#
loop_
_entity.id
_entity.type
_entity.pdbx_description
1 polymer ?
#
loop_
_entity_poly.entity_id
_entity_poly.type
_entity_poly.pdbx_seq_one_letter_code
_entity_poly.pdbx_strand_id
1 'polypeptide(L)'
;PSQIKIIDGMPYHFDAHPLDKPKASGGSRIQPGLERYPVSQELSKEEQQKYQTPYYQDDFAFPKPVEVMKQIIFANFNPDSLVVDFFAGSGTTGQAVLELNREDGGKRQFIL
;
A
#
# COMPACT_ATOMS: atom_id res chain seq x y z
N PRO A 1 3.45 32.53 7.05
CA PRO A 1 3.48 31.27 7.85
C PRO A 1 2.39 30.30 7.39
N SER A 2 2.78 29.15 6.85
CA SER A 2 1.88 28.08 6.42
C SER A 2 1.15 27.48 7.64
N GLN A 3 -0.16 27.27 7.53
CA GLN A 3 -0.97 26.60 8.54
C GLN A 3 -1.24 25.16 8.11
N ILE A 4 -0.99 24.22 9.02
CA ILE A 4 -1.33 22.80 8.85
C ILE A 4 -2.83 22.66 9.15
N LYS A 5 -3.57 22.04 8.24
CA LYS A 5 -4.94 21.57 8.49
C LYS A 5 -4.97 20.05 8.44
N ILE A 6 -5.73 19.48 9.38
CA ILE A 6 -6.02 18.05 9.43
C ILE A 6 -7.39 17.85 8.77
N ILE A 7 -7.42 17.03 7.73
CA ILE A 7 -8.64 16.51 7.08
C ILE A 7 -8.47 15.00 7.02
N ASP A 8 -9.47 14.26 7.48
CA ASP A 8 -9.48 12.78 7.57
C ASP A 8 -8.27 12.15 8.28
N GLY A 9 -7.65 12.89 9.21
CA GLY A 9 -6.53 12.39 10.03
C GLY A 9 -5.15 12.44 9.35
N MET A 10 -5.04 12.97 8.13
CA MET A 10 -3.74 13.15 7.46
C MET A 10 -3.27 14.61 7.56
N PRO A 11 -1.99 14.88 7.93
CA PRO A 11 -1.44 16.22 7.88
C PRO A 11 -1.10 16.58 6.42
N TYR A 12 -1.80 17.56 5.87
CA TYR A 12 -1.49 18.11 4.55
C TYR A 12 -0.65 19.39 4.72
N HIS A 13 0.48 19.46 4.02
CA HIS A 13 1.18 20.73 3.80
C HIS A 13 0.57 21.42 2.59
N PHE A 14 -0.18 22.50 2.83
CA PHE A 14 -0.64 23.40 1.76
C PHE A 14 0.34 24.57 1.69
N ASP A 15 1.34 24.46 0.84
CA ASP A 15 2.15 25.63 0.48
C ASP A 15 1.33 26.46 -0.50
N ALA A 16 0.52 27.36 0.05
CA ALA A 16 -0.12 28.41 -0.72
C ALA A 16 0.97 29.37 -1.23
N HIS A 17 1.57 29.06 -2.38
CA HIS A 17 2.27 30.08 -3.15
C HIS A 17 1.23 31.09 -3.67
N PRO A 18 1.52 32.41 -3.61
CA PRO A 18 0.58 33.44 -4.04
C PRO A 18 0.19 33.19 -5.50
N LEU A 19 -1.10 33.32 -5.78
CA LEU A 19 -1.69 33.21 -7.11
C LEU A 19 -0.89 34.02 -8.14
N ASP A 20 -0.03 33.36 -8.90
CA ASP A 20 0.35 33.85 -10.21
C ASP A 20 -0.92 33.81 -11.07
N LYS A 21 -1.48 35.00 -11.33
CA LYS A 21 -2.69 35.14 -12.13
C LYS A 21 -2.42 34.56 -13.51
N PRO A 22 -3.27 33.68 -14.06
CA PRO A 22 -2.99 33.05 -15.34
C PRO A 22 -3.02 34.10 -16.47
N LYS A 23 -1.90 34.29 -17.16
CA LYS A 23 -1.93 34.86 -18.51
C LYS A 23 -2.43 33.77 -19.46
N ALA A 24 -3.58 34.03 -20.08
CA ALA A 24 -4.15 33.17 -21.10
C ALA A 24 -3.24 33.15 -22.35
N SER A 25 -2.67 31.99 -22.66
CA SER A 25 -2.24 31.64 -24.02
C SER A 25 -2.15 30.12 -24.12
N GLY A 26 -2.82 29.57 -25.14
CA GLY A 26 -3.03 28.13 -25.34
C GLY A 26 -1.76 27.29 -25.26
N GLY A 27 -1.84 26.22 -24.48
CA GLY A 27 -0.83 25.18 -24.35
C GLY A 27 -1.40 24.05 -23.49
N SER A 28 -1.16 22.80 -23.89
CA SER A 28 -1.68 21.60 -23.23
C SER A 28 -1.52 21.62 -21.72
N ARG A 29 -2.59 21.25 -21.01
CA ARG A 29 -2.67 21.17 -19.55
C ARG A 29 -1.69 20.13 -19.02
N ILE A 30 -0.50 20.56 -18.59
CA ILE A 30 0.42 19.74 -17.81
C ILE A 30 -0.06 19.83 -16.36
N GLN A 31 -0.29 18.69 -15.69
CA GLN A 31 -0.62 18.68 -14.27
C GLN A 31 0.63 19.09 -13.47
N PRO A 32 0.58 20.13 -12.61
CA PRO A 32 1.72 20.48 -11.78
C PRO A 32 1.81 19.50 -10.60
N GLY A 33 3.00 18.97 -10.31
CA GLY A 33 3.27 18.33 -9.02
C GLY A 33 3.97 16.96 -9.00
N LEU A 34 4.64 16.51 -10.07
CA LEU A 34 5.66 15.46 -9.93
C LEU A 34 7.05 16.04 -10.18
N GLU A 35 7.53 16.83 -9.22
CA GLU A 35 8.95 17.08 -9.10
C GLU A 35 9.59 15.81 -8.51
N ARG A 36 10.61 15.27 -9.20
CA ARG A 36 11.25 14.01 -8.82
C ARG A 36 11.99 14.21 -7.50
N TYR A 37 11.49 13.60 -6.42
CA TYR A 37 12.24 13.51 -5.18
C TYR A 37 13.56 12.75 -5.42
N PRO A 38 14.72 13.25 -4.94
CA PRO A 38 15.98 12.53 -5.06
C PRO A 38 15.97 11.30 -4.13
N VAL A 39 15.77 10.11 -4.69
CA VAL A 39 15.77 8.82 -3.97
C VAL A 39 17.21 8.28 -3.78
N SER A 40 18.16 9.10 -3.32
CA SER A 40 19.56 8.63 -3.24
C SER A 40 20.37 9.11 -2.03
N GLN A 41 19.74 9.58 -0.96
CA GLN A 41 20.43 9.86 0.30
C GLN A 41 19.69 9.17 1.44
N GLU A 42 20.41 8.37 2.24
CA GLU A 42 19.87 7.83 3.48
C GLU A 42 19.61 8.98 4.45
N LEU A 43 18.37 9.06 4.95
CA LEU A 43 17.97 10.07 5.93
C LEU A 43 18.73 9.89 7.24
N SER A 44 19.05 10.98 7.91
CA SER A 44 19.64 10.91 9.26
C SER A 44 18.68 10.25 10.25
N LYS A 45 19.20 9.66 11.33
CA LYS A 45 18.36 8.97 12.34
C LYS A 45 17.30 9.88 12.96
N GLU A 46 17.61 11.17 13.11
CA GLU A 46 16.70 12.18 13.65
C GLU A 46 15.56 12.49 12.66
N GLU A 47 15.85 12.53 11.36
CA GLU A 47 14.84 12.69 10.31
C GLU A 47 13.96 11.45 10.18
N GLN A 48 14.53 10.25 10.23
CA GLN A 48 13.77 9.00 10.24
C GLN A 48 12.76 8.96 11.40
N GLN A 49 13.19 9.39 12.60
CA GLN A 49 12.32 9.48 13.77
C GLN A 49 11.23 10.56 13.61
N LYS A 50 11.55 11.70 12.99
CA LYS A 50 10.60 12.79 12.73
C LYS A 50 9.48 12.41 11.77
N TYR A 51 9.76 11.54 10.80
CA TYR A 51 8.77 11.01 9.83
C TYR A 51 8.17 9.66 10.25
N GLN A 52 8.49 9.18 11.46
CA GLN A 52 7.90 7.97 11.99
C GLN A 52 6.44 8.26 12.39
N THR A 53 5.52 7.99 11.46
CA THR A 53 4.09 8.21 11.70
C THR A 53 3.55 7.14 12.66
N PRO A 54 2.73 7.49 13.67
CA PRO A 54 2.20 6.54 14.65
C PRO A 54 1.25 5.49 14.04
N TYR A 55 0.92 5.61 12.75
CA TYR A 55 0.05 4.69 12.02
C TYR A 55 0.75 3.42 11.52
N TYR A 56 2.09 3.40 11.48
CA TYR A 56 2.89 2.25 11.01
C TYR A 56 3.53 1.47 12.17
N GLN A 57 2.78 1.21 13.24
CA GLN A 57 3.24 0.34 14.33
C GLN A 57 2.84 -1.13 14.16
N ASP A 58 2.05 -1.46 13.14
CA ASP A 58 1.71 -2.82 12.77
C ASP A 58 2.45 -3.19 11.48
N ASP A 59 3.27 -4.24 11.54
CA ASP A 59 4.02 -4.78 10.39
C ASP A 59 3.08 -5.14 9.22
N PHE A 60 1.80 -5.37 9.51
CA PHE A 60 0.76 -5.63 8.51
C PHE A 60 -0.56 -4.91 8.82
N ALA A 61 -0.56 -3.57 8.75
CA ALA A 61 -1.74 -2.74 9.01
C ALA A 61 -2.99 -3.05 8.13
N PHE A 62 -2.80 -3.67 6.95
CA PHE A 62 -3.89 -3.97 6.01
C PHE A 62 -3.72 -5.36 5.39
N PRO A 63 -3.88 -6.44 6.18
CA PRO A 63 -3.78 -7.79 5.65
C PRO A 63 -4.99 -8.06 4.75
N LYS A 64 -4.79 -8.85 3.68
CA LYS A 64 -5.93 -9.36 2.91
C LYS A 64 -6.83 -10.20 3.85
N PRO A 65 -8.17 -10.15 3.74
CA PRO A 65 -9.03 -11.00 4.56
C PRO A 65 -8.87 -12.49 4.18
N VAL A 66 -8.60 -13.34 5.18
CA VAL A 66 -8.34 -14.79 4.97
C VAL A 66 -9.52 -15.49 4.30
N GLU A 67 -10.74 -15.24 4.76
CA GLU A 67 -11.94 -15.89 4.23
C GLU A 67 -12.18 -15.58 2.75
N VAL A 68 -11.85 -14.36 2.31
CA VAL A 68 -11.94 -14.00 0.88
C VAL A 68 -10.92 -14.80 0.08
N MET A 69 -9.69 -14.95 0.58
CA MET A 69 -8.67 -15.76 -0.08
C MET A 69 -9.08 -17.24 -0.15
N LYS A 70 -9.67 -17.80 0.91
CA LYS A 70 -10.19 -19.18 0.91
C LYS A 70 -11.27 -19.37 -0.15
N GLN A 71 -12.22 -18.45 -0.25
CA GLN A 71 -13.27 -18.51 -1.28
C GLN A 71 -12.70 -18.48 -2.69
N ILE A 72 -11.74 -17.59 -2.97
CA ILE A 72 -11.07 -17.51 -4.27
C ILE A 72 -10.35 -18.83 -4.58
N ILE A 73 -9.57 -19.35 -3.62
CA ILE A 73 -8.79 -20.58 -3.82
C ILE A 73 -9.72 -21.79 -4.02
N PHE A 74 -10.74 -21.94 -3.18
CA PHE A 74 -11.68 -23.04 -3.25
C PHE A 74 -12.49 -23.04 -4.55
N ALA A 75 -12.90 -21.87 -5.04
CA ALA A 75 -13.72 -21.76 -6.24
C ALA A 75 -12.95 -21.98 -7.55
N ASN A 76 -11.64 -21.72 -7.57
CA ASN A 76 -10.86 -21.64 -8.82
C ASN A 76 -9.78 -22.72 -8.96
N PHE A 77 -9.40 -23.42 -7.88
CA PHE A 77 -8.24 -24.32 -7.88
C PHE A 77 -8.59 -25.72 -7.39
N ASN A 78 -7.99 -26.72 -8.03
CA ASN A 78 -8.08 -28.11 -7.58
C ASN A 78 -7.36 -28.32 -6.24
N PRO A 79 -7.75 -29.34 -5.45
CA PRO A 79 -7.12 -29.65 -4.16
C PRO A 79 -5.63 -29.95 -4.20
N ASP A 80 -4.99 -30.11 -5.35
CA ASP A 80 -3.56 -30.38 -5.53
C ASP A 80 -2.80 -29.24 -6.27
N SER A 81 -3.44 -28.08 -6.42
CA SER A 81 -2.88 -26.95 -7.19
C SER A 81 -1.73 -26.24 -6.49
N LEU A 82 -0.90 -25.54 -7.28
CA LEU A 82 0.10 -24.56 -6.81
C LEU A 82 -0.46 -23.13 -6.91
N VAL A 83 -0.51 -22.42 -5.79
CA VAL A 83 -0.95 -21.01 -5.70
C VAL A 83 0.27 -20.09 -5.60
N VAL A 84 0.36 -19.06 -6.42
CA VAL A 84 1.51 -18.12 -6.41
C VAL A 84 1.01 -16.70 -6.15
N ASP A 85 1.63 -16.00 -5.19
CA ASP A 85 1.30 -14.62 -4.82
C ASP A 85 2.57 -13.76 -4.73
N PHE A 86 2.86 -12.97 -5.77
CA PHE A 86 4.02 -12.07 -5.81
C PHE A 86 3.88 -10.81 -4.95
N PHE A 87 2.75 -10.64 -4.26
CA PHE A 87 2.43 -9.49 -3.41
C PHE A 87 1.88 -9.95 -2.06
N ALA A 88 2.53 -10.97 -1.49
CA ALA A 88 2.04 -11.71 -0.33
C ALA A 88 1.80 -10.83 0.91
N GLY A 89 2.67 -9.83 1.16
CA GLY A 89 2.56 -8.98 2.34
C GLY A 89 2.48 -9.81 3.62
N SER A 90 1.33 -9.74 4.31
CA SER A 90 1.04 -10.52 5.53
C SER A 90 1.00 -12.04 5.34
N GLY A 91 1.14 -12.55 4.11
CA GLY A 91 1.12 -13.97 3.82
C GLY A 91 -0.26 -14.62 3.91
N THR A 92 -1.33 -13.83 3.87
CA THR A 92 -2.73 -14.30 3.97
C THR A 92 -3.03 -15.43 2.96
N THR A 93 -2.45 -15.38 1.76
CA THR A 93 -2.61 -16.43 0.74
C THR A 93 -2.10 -17.79 1.23
N GLY A 94 -0.94 -17.83 1.89
CA GLY A 94 -0.39 -19.06 2.46
C GLY A 94 -1.26 -19.61 3.59
N GLN A 95 -1.76 -18.73 4.47
CA GLN A 95 -2.69 -19.11 5.53
C GLN A 95 -3.96 -19.77 4.96
N ALA A 96 -4.58 -19.15 3.95
CA ALA A 96 -5.78 -19.67 3.32
C ALA A 96 -5.57 -21.06 2.69
N VAL A 97 -4.41 -21.30 2.06
CA VAL A 97 -4.05 -22.62 1.52
C VAL A 97 -3.93 -23.67 2.61
N LEU A 98 -3.24 -23.37 3.71
CA LEU A 98 -3.07 -24.30 4.84
C LEU A 98 -4.40 -24.65 5.50
N GLU A 99 -5.29 -23.66 5.68
CA GLU A 99 -6.62 -23.88 6.25
C GLU A 99 -7.48 -24.75 5.34
N LEU A 100 -7.53 -24.47 4.04
CA LEU A 100 -8.30 -25.29 3.10
C LEU A 100 -7.81 -26.72 3.06
N ASN A 101 -6.49 -26.96 2.99
CA ASN A 101 -5.94 -28.31 3.03
C ASN A 101 -6.34 -29.07 4.30
N ARG A 102 -6.41 -28.38 5.45
CA ARG A 102 -6.87 -28.96 6.72
C ARG A 102 -8.38 -29.27 6.69
N GLU A 103 -9.17 -28.42 6.04
CA GLU A 103 -10.64 -28.53 5.97
C GLU A 103 -11.12 -29.60 5.00
N ASP A 104 -10.51 -29.68 3.81
CA ASP A 104 -10.95 -30.56 2.72
C ASP A 104 -10.01 -31.73 2.40
N GLY A 105 -8.92 -31.87 3.16
CA GLY A 105 -7.91 -32.92 2.93
C GLY A 105 -7.07 -32.69 1.67
N GLY A 106 -7.09 -31.48 1.13
CA GLY A 106 -6.28 -31.06 0.00
C GLY A 106 -4.78 -31.10 0.25
N LYS A 107 -4.04 -31.00 -0.84
CA LYS A 107 -2.57 -30.96 -0.94
C LYS A 107 -2.11 -29.76 -1.76
N ARG A 108 -2.85 -28.65 -1.69
CA ARG A 108 -2.49 -27.40 -2.37
C ARG A 108 -1.15 -26.90 -1.83
N GLN A 109 -0.32 -26.38 -2.71
CA GLN A 109 0.98 -25.79 -2.35
C GLN A 109 0.95 -24.29 -2.65
N PHE A 110 1.89 -23.53 -2.07
CA PHE A 110 1.98 -22.10 -2.35
C PHE A 110 3.41 -21.58 -2.44
N ILE A 111 3.58 -20.49 -3.20
CA ILE A 111 4.77 -19.65 -3.26
C ILE A 111 4.33 -18.20 -3.01
N LEU A 112 4.99 -17.53 -2.06
CA LEU A 112 4.75 -16.14 -1.66
C LEU A 112 5.94 -15.25 -2.02
#